data_AF-A0A1C6IRK4-F1
#
_entry.id   AF-A0A1C6IRK4-F1
#
_cell.length_a   1.000
_cell.length_b   1.000
_cell.length_c   1.000
_cell.angle_alpha   90.00
_cell.angle_beta   90.00
_cell.angle_gamma   90.00
#
_symmetry.space_group_name_H-M   'P 1'
#
loop_
_entity.id
_entity.type
_entity.pdbx_description
1 polymer ?
#
loop_
_entity_poly.entity_id
_entity_poly.type
_entity_poly.pdbx_seq_one_letter_code
_entity_poly.pdbx_strand_id
1 'polypeptide(L)'
;MKTTKLILSIISMILFVIIALQSCAAGVSNTLQENGELGGTAGIMLGICMVIAAIIGLVTRKGGKGGAFTAGGFYLAGAVIGYVNAGSYADLKIWATVSLAFGIFFIVGTIIAARKNG
;
A
#
# COMPACT_ATOMS: atom_id res chain seq x y z
N MET A 1 5.28 -19.11 2.48
CA MET A 1 4.63 -17.97 1.78
C MET A 1 5.43 -17.38 0.62
N LYS A 2 6.36 -18.12 0.00
CA LYS A 2 7.26 -17.53 -1.01
C LYS A 2 6.46 -17.08 -2.26
N THR A 3 5.58 -17.93 -2.76
CA THR A 3 4.73 -17.67 -3.93
C THR A 3 3.67 -16.60 -3.66
N THR A 4 3.00 -16.64 -2.49
CA THR A 4 1.98 -15.64 -2.15
C THR A 4 2.56 -14.23 -2.03
N LYS A 5 3.74 -14.07 -1.41
CA LYS A 5 4.44 -12.77 -1.35
C LYS A 5 4.77 -12.26 -2.74
N LEU A 6 5.22 -13.14 -3.65
CA LEU A 6 5.50 -12.79 -5.04
C LEU A 6 4.24 -12.24 -5.73
N ILE A 7 3.14 -12.99 -5.68
CA ILE A 7 1.88 -12.62 -6.34
C ILE A 7 1.35 -11.29 -5.81
N LEU A 8 1.25 -11.12 -4.48
CA LEU A 8 0.76 -9.88 -3.87
C LEU A 8 1.66 -8.68 -4.19
N SER A 9 2.98 -8.87 -4.24
CA SER A 9 3.91 -7.80 -4.59
C SER A 9 3.72 -7.35 -6.05
N ILE A 10 3.51 -8.29 -6.99
CA ILE A 10 3.25 -7.95 -8.39
C ILE A 10 1.92 -7.20 -8.52
N ILE A 11 0.86 -7.71 -7.88
CA ILE A 11 -0.45 -7.04 -7.88
C ILE A 11 -0.32 -5.62 -7.32
N SER A 12 0.38 -5.45 -6.19
CA SER A 12 0.58 -4.14 -5.58
C SER A 12 1.35 -3.15 -6.46
N MET A 13 2.30 -3.61 -7.26
CA MET A 13 3.00 -2.75 -8.23
C MET A 13 2.07 -2.28 -9.35
N ILE A 14 1.17 -3.13 -9.83
CA ILE A 14 0.18 -2.76 -10.85
C ILE A 14 -0.84 -1.78 -10.27
N LEU A 15 -1.32 -2.03 -9.05
CA LEU A 15 -2.26 -1.15 -8.37
C LEU A 15 -1.70 0.26 -8.16
N PHE A 16 -0.39 0.39 -7.88
CA PHE A 16 0.25 1.70 -7.77
C PHE A 16 0.07 2.56 -9.03
N VAL A 17 0.17 1.97 -10.23
CA VAL A 17 0.00 2.71 -11.48
C VAL A 17 -1.42 3.29 -11.56
N ILE A 18 -2.43 2.51 -11.16
CA ILE A 18 -3.83 2.95 -11.13
C ILE A 18 -4.03 4.07 -10.11
N ILE A 19 -3.50 3.88 -8.90
CA ILE A 19 -3.56 4.89 -7.82
C ILE A 19 -2.89 6.18 -8.26
N ALA A 20 -1.72 6.11 -8.91
CA ALA A 20 -0.99 7.30 -9.35
C ALA A 20 -1.79 8.10 -10.37
N LEU A 21 -2.40 7.43 -11.35
CA LEU A 21 -3.24 8.11 -12.35
C LEU A 21 -4.49 8.75 -11.74
N GLN A 22 -5.19 8.03 -10.85
CA GLN A 22 -6.36 8.57 -10.14
C GLN A 22 -5.98 9.75 -9.22
N SER A 23 -4.83 9.66 -8.56
CA SER A 23 -4.32 10.70 -7.67
C SER A 23 -3.90 11.96 -8.44
N CYS A 24 -3.35 11.82 -9.64
CA CYS A 24 -3.09 12.96 -10.53
C CYS A 24 -4.40 13.63 -10.95
N ALA A 25 -5.42 12.84 -11.32
CA ALA A 25 -6.74 13.38 -11.67
C ALA A 25 -7.39 14.11 -10.47
N ALA A 26 -7.31 13.53 -9.26
CA ALA A 26 -7.77 14.14 -8.02
C ALA A 26 -7.00 15.42 -7.67
N GLY A 27 -5.69 15.46 -7.94
CA GLY A 27 -4.86 16.65 -7.74
C GLY A 27 -5.29 17.79 -8.66
N VAL A 28 -5.53 17.49 -9.94
CA VAL A 28 -6.07 18.46 -10.90
C VAL A 28 -7.45 18.94 -10.44
N SER A 29 -8.37 18.05 -10.06
CA SER A 29 -9.70 18.47 -9.58
C SER A 29 -9.64 19.34 -8.33
N ASN A 30 -8.73 19.06 -7.38
CA ASN A 30 -8.52 19.91 -6.21
C ASN A 30 -8.08 21.33 -6.60
N THR A 31 -7.16 21.46 -7.55
CA THR A 31 -6.71 22.78 -8.02
C THR A 31 -7.80 23.54 -8.77
N LEU A 32 -8.64 22.86 -9.56
CA LEU A 32 -9.74 23.49 -10.29
C LEU A 32 -10.89 23.94 -9.38
N GLN A 33 -11.17 23.20 -8.32
CA GLN A 33 -12.25 23.50 -7.39
C GLN A 33 -11.82 24.39 -6.22
N GLU A 34 -10.52 24.67 -6.09
CA GLU A 34 -9.93 25.43 -4.97
C GLU A 34 -10.42 24.93 -3.58
N ASN A 35 -10.69 23.62 -3.47
CA ASN A 35 -11.35 23.02 -2.30
C ASN A 35 -10.39 22.78 -1.12
N GLY A 36 -9.08 23.00 -1.31
CA GLY A 36 -8.05 22.81 -0.28
C GLY A 36 -7.80 21.35 0.12
N GLU A 37 -8.39 20.37 -0.58
CA GLU A 37 -8.21 18.97 -0.25
C GLU A 37 -6.84 18.44 -0.68
N LEU A 38 -6.28 17.52 0.11
CA LEU A 38 -4.97 16.92 -0.14
C LEU A 38 -5.04 15.55 -0.83
N GLY A 39 -6.24 15.12 -1.26
CA GLY A 39 -6.50 13.77 -1.79
C GLY A 39 -5.55 13.34 -2.90
N GLY A 40 -5.26 14.22 -3.88
CA GLY A 40 -4.31 13.91 -4.94
C GLY A 40 -2.89 13.65 -4.42
N THR A 41 -2.36 14.52 -3.57
CA THR A 41 -1.00 14.34 -3.00
C THR A 41 -0.92 13.14 -2.06
N ALA A 42 -1.96 12.91 -1.27
CA ALA A 42 -2.05 11.79 -0.34
C ALA A 42 -2.10 10.44 -1.06
N GLY A 43 -2.82 10.37 -2.18
CA GLY A 43 -2.88 9.16 -3.00
C GLY A 43 -1.54 8.82 -3.65
N ILE A 44 -0.79 9.81 -4.13
CA ILE A 44 0.59 9.59 -4.60
C ILE A 44 1.49 9.07 -3.48
N MET A 45 1.41 9.69 -2.29
CA MET A 45 2.23 9.26 -1.15
C MET A 45 1.90 7.84 -0.68
N LEU A 46 0.61 7.51 -0.56
CA LEU A 46 0.15 6.14 -0.31
C LEU A 46 0.69 5.17 -1.38
N GLY A 47 0.61 5.56 -2.64
CA GLY A 47 1.11 4.77 -3.75
C GLY A 47 2.60 4.47 -3.65
N ILE A 48 3.42 5.47 -3.33
CA ILE A 48 4.87 5.31 -3.11
C ILE A 48 5.13 4.31 -1.99
N CYS A 49 4.42 4.43 -0.85
CA CYS A 49 4.54 3.47 0.25
C CYS A 49 4.19 2.04 -0.21
N MET A 50 3.13 1.88 -1.01
CA MET A 50 2.73 0.56 -1.54
C MET A 50 3.77 -0.03 -2.50
N VAL A 51 4.39 0.77 -3.36
CA VAL A 51 5.45 0.27 -4.27
C VAL A 51 6.71 -0.10 -3.50
N ILE A 52 7.12 0.70 -2.51
CA ILE A 52 8.26 0.37 -1.65
C ILE A 52 8.00 -0.96 -0.93
N ALA A 53 6.81 -1.11 -0.33
CA ALA A 53 6.41 -2.34 0.33
C ALA A 53 6.40 -3.55 -0.62
N ALA A 54 5.90 -3.37 -1.85
CA ALA A 54 5.87 -4.41 -2.87
C ALA A 54 7.28 -4.86 -3.28
N ILE A 55 8.21 -3.92 -3.53
CA ILE A 55 9.59 -4.25 -3.90
C ILE A 55 10.29 -5.02 -2.76
N ILE A 56 10.15 -4.54 -1.52
CA ILE A 56 10.70 -5.23 -0.34
C ILE A 56 10.10 -6.63 -0.23
N GLY A 57 8.78 -6.76 -0.35
CA GLY A 57 8.08 -8.05 -0.30
C GLY A 57 8.52 -9.02 -1.38
N LEU A 58 8.78 -8.52 -2.60
CA LEU A 58 9.24 -9.28 -3.76
C LEU A 58 10.68 -9.78 -3.55
N VAL A 59 11.61 -8.90 -3.21
CA VAL A 59 13.05 -9.22 -3.09
C VAL A 59 13.29 -10.10 -1.86
N THR A 60 12.63 -9.81 -0.74
CA THR A 60 12.81 -10.55 0.52
C THR A 60 11.96 -11.82 0.62
N ARG A 61 11.20 -12.19 -0.44
CA ARG A 61 10.24 -13.31 -0.41
C ARG A 61 10.83 -14.66 0.03
N LYS A 62 12.11 -14.89 -0.27
CA LYS A 62 12.84 -16.12 0.08
C LYS A 62 13.62 -16.01 1.41
N GLY A 63 13.77 -14.80 1.95
CA GLY A 63 14.56 -14.52 3.15
C GLY A 63 13.78 -14.65 4.45
N GLY A 64 14.37 -14.12 5.52
CA GLY A 64 13.83 -14.17 6.89
C GLY A 64 12.59 -13.30 7.10
N LYS A 65 12.13 -13.24 8.36
CA LYS A 65 10.88 -12.55 8.74
C LYS A 65 10.97 -11.03 8.59
N GLY A 66 12.16 -10.44 8.75
CA GLY A 66 12.39 -8.99 8.76
C GLY A 66 11.82 -8.27 7.54
N GLY A 67 12.09 -8.76 6.33
CA GLY A 67 11.59 -8.13 5.11
C GLY A 67 10.07 -8.10 5.00
N ALA A 68 9.37 -9.08 5.57
CA ALA A 68 7.91 -9.09 5.57
C ALA A 68 7.32 -8.06 6.55
N PHE A 69 7.96 -7.87 7.71
CA PHE A 69 7.57 -6.84 8.67
C PHE A 69 7.85 -5.45 8.13
N THR A 70 8.99 -5.23 7.46
CA THR A 70 9.29 -3.95 6.81
C THR A 70 8.28 -3.63 5.72
N ALA A 71 7.98 -4.59 4.82
CA ALA A 71 6.93 -4.41 3.81
C ALA A 71 5.56 -4.13 4.44
N GLY A 72 5.18 -4.90 5.47
CA GLY A 72 3.95 -4.68 6.22
C GLY A 72 3.87 -3.28 6.85
N GLY A 73 4.97 -2.79 7.42
CA GLY A 73 5.06 -1.46 8.00
C GLY A 73 4.82 -0.35 6.98
N PHE A 74 5.43 -0.43 5.80
CA PHE A 74 5.18 0.53 4.72
C PHE A 74 3.72 0.50 4.22
N TYR A 75 3.12 -0.68 4.10
CA TYR A 75 1.70 -0.80 3.76
C TYR A 75 0.79 -0.16 4.81
N LEU A 76 1.08 -0.34 6.11
CA LEU A 76 0.33 0.28 7.18
C LEU A 76 0.53 1.80 7.23
N ALA A 77 1.76 2.28 7.02
CA ALA A 77 2.04 3.71 6.93
C ALA A 77 1.30 4.36 5.75
N GLY A 78 1.31 3.72 4.58
CA GLY A 78 0.56 4.16 3.41
C GLY A 78 -0.95 4.22 3.67
N ALA A 79 -1.50 3.19 4.35
CA ALA A 79 -2.90 3.18 4.75
C ALA A 79 -3.27 4.35 5.68
N VAL A 80 -2.45 4.63 6.68
CA VAL A 80 -2.68 5.78 7.59
C VAL A 80 -2.68 7.09 6.81
N ILE A 81 -1.69 7.28 5.94
CA ILE A 81 -1.59 8.49 5.08
C ILE A 81 -2.86 8.65 4.23
N GLY A 82 -3.32 7.56 3.59
CA GLY A 82 -4.52 7.58 2.77
C GLY A 82 -5.77 7.89 3.58
N TYR A 83 -6.00 7.25 4.73
CA TYR A 83 -7.20 7.49 5.53
C TYR A 83 -7.26 8.90 6.12
N VAL A 84 -6.15 9.39 6.67
CA VAL A 84 -6.10 10.71 7.33
C VAL A 84 -6.33 11.83 6.33
N ASN A 85 -5.87 11.66 5.08
CA ASN A 85 -5.91 12.71 4.06
C ASN A 85 -6.91 12.45 2.93
N ALA A 86 -7.81 11.47 3.10
CA ALA A 86 -8.77 11.11 2.05
C ALA A 86 -9.78 12.23 1.74
N GLY A 87 -10.17 13.03 2.75
CA GLY A 87 -11.24 14.01 2.60
C GLY A 87 -12.49 13.39 1.99
N SER A 88 -12.96 13.99 0.89
CA SER A 88 -14.13 13.58 0.12
C SER A 88 -13.86 12.44 -0.89
N TYR A 89 -12.59 12.09 -1.14
CA TYR A 89 -12.20 11.07 -2.12
C TYR A 89 -12.45 9.65 -1.62
N ALA A 90 -13.54 9.04 -2.10
CA ALA A 90 -13.92 7.68 -1.74
C ALA A 90 -12.94 6.63 -2.29
N ASP A 91 -12.38 6.87 -3.47
CA ASP A 91 -11.34 6.06 -4.10
C ASP A 91 -10.10 5.97 -3.20
N LEU A 92 -9.64 7.09 -2.62
CA LEU A 92 -8.48 7.08 -1.72
C LEU A 92 -8.73 6.25 -0.44
N LYS A 93 -9.97 6.24 0.09
CA LYS A 93 -10.35 5.37 1.23
C LYS A 93 -10.29 3.89 0.86
N ILE A 94 -10.72 3.54 -0.35
CA ILE A 94 -10.63 2.17 -0.87
C ILE A 94 -9.16 1.76 -0.98
N TRP A 95 -8.29 2.61 -1.54
CA TRP A 95 -6.87 2.33 -1.65
C TRP A 95 -6.16 2.20 -0.30
N ALA A 96 -6.53 3.04 0.67
CA ALA A 96 -6.05 2.93 2.05
C ALA A 96 -6.46 1.59 2.68
N THR A 97 -7.68 1.12 2.41
CA THR A 97 -8.18 -0.19 2.86
C THR A 97 -7.38 -1.35 2.24
N VAL A 98 -7.12 -1.29 0.93
CA VAL A 98 -6.30 -2.30 0.23
C VAL A 98 -4.88 -2.33 0.79
N SER A 99 -4.26 -1.16 0.98
CA SER A 99 -2.93 -1.05 1.58
C SER A 99 -2.91 -1.67 2.98
N LEU A 100 -3.92 -1.39 3.81
CA LEU A 100 -4.06 -1.96 5.14
C LEU A 100 -4.19 -3.49 5.11
N ALA A 101 -5.03 -4.02 4.21
CA ALA A 101 -5.22 -5.46 4.04
C ALA A 101 -3.91 -6.16 3.64
N PHE A 102 -3.14 -5.57 2.73
CA PHE A 102 -1.83 -6.10 2.35
C PHE A 102 -0.83 -6.07 3.51
N GLY A 103 -0.81 -4.98 4.28
CA GLY A 103 0.03 -4.86 5.47
C GLY A 103 -0.25 -5.96 6.51
N ILE A 104 -1.54 -6.15 6.84
CA ILE A 104 -1.99 -7.20 7.76
C ILE A 104 -1.60 -8.58 7.21
N PHE A 105 -1.83 -8.84 5.93
CA PHE A 105 -1.52 -10.13 5.32
C PHE A 105 -0.01 -10.44 5.38
N PHE A 106 0.85 -9.46 5.11
CA PHE A 106 2.30 -9.63 5.19
C PHE A 106 2.78 -9.93 6.61
N ILE A 107 2.20 -9.27 7.62
CA ILE A 107 2.55 -9.46 9.04
C ILE A 107 1.99 -10.80 9.55
N VAL A 108 0.67 -10.96 9.53
CA VAL A 108 -0.05 -12.13 10.09
C VAL A 108 0.36 -13.40 9.35
N GLY A 109 0.42 -13.37 8.02
CA GLY A 109 0.87 -14.51 7.25
C GLY A 109 2.28 -14.95 7.64
N THR A 110 3.18 -14.00 7.93
CA THR A 110 4.56 -14.32 8.30
C THR A 110 4.63 -14.92 9.70
N ILE A 111 3.79 -14.47 10.63
CA ILE A 111 3.67 -15.04 11.98
C ILE A 111 3.12 -16.48 11.91
N ILE A 112 2.06 -16.71 11.15
CA ILE A 112 1.46 -18.06 11.01
C ILE A 112 2.44 -19.02 10.35
N ALA A 113 3.09 -18.60 9.27
CA ALA A 113 4.08 -19.42 8.58
C ALA A 113 5.30 -19.74 9.46
N ALA A 114 5.65 -18.85 10.39
CA ALA A 114 6.70 -19.10 11.36
C ALA A 114 6.33 -20.15 12.41
N ARG A 115 5.05 -20.20 12.84
CA ARG A 115 4.56 -21.20 13.81
C ARG A 115 4.49 -22.61 13.23
N LYS A 116 4.30 -22.76 11.92
CA LYS A 116 4.18 -24.07 11.26
C LYS A 116 5.53 -24.77 11.02
N ASN A 117 6.64 -24.04 11.14
CA ASN A 117 7.99 -24.53 10.85
C ASN A 117 8.83 -24.78 12.11
N GLY A 118 8.27 -24.65 13.30
CA GLY A 118 8.87 -25.03 14.59
C GLY A 118 8.06 -26.15 15.20
#